data_AF-A0A8T6LI46-F1
#
_entry.id   AF-A0A8T6LI46-F1
#
_cell.length_a   1.000
_cell.length_b   1.000
_cell.length_c   1.000
_cell.angle_alpha   90.00
_cell.angle_beta   90.00
_cell.angle_gamma   90.00
#
_symmetry.space_group_name_H-M   'P 1'
#
loop_
_entity.id
_entity.type
_entity.pdbx_description
1 polymer ?
#
loop_
_entity_poly.entity_id
_entity_poly.type
_entity_poly.pdbx_seq_one_letter_code
_entity_poly.pdbx_strand_id
1 'polypeptide(L)'
;MLAVLAGRAAAEDLEADWPWELAHLPEVSPALRDHLRDAERFAVCMQGAALLYNLMLSELKERDEWKEKYRRRLARWAGDVRELGPALGDWRLNGVWRVVRTQGRSLRYPTRDFVERWVENLKRGSARNVAADGSRARALVRDREIQLKRARARLTNPRRLELWGGESGTGRLTYRWGPAKRILKDVFDGLARSEGDAGDA
;
A
#
# COMPACT_ATOMS: atom_id res chain seq x y z
N MET A 1 -14.06 2.00 -11.92
CA MET A 1 -14.45 2.23 -10.51
C MET A 1 -15.35 3.45 -10.43
N LEU A 2 -14.82 4.67 -10.62
CA LEU A 2 -15.62 5.90 -10.61
C LEU A 2 -16.87 5.85 -11.51
N ALA A 3 -16.75 5.40 -12.76
CA ALA A 3 -17.91 5.29 -13.67
C ALA A 3 -18.97 4.25 -13.25
N VAL A 4 -18.59 3.23 -12.48
CA VAL A 4 -19.55 2.24 -11.96
C VAL A 4 -20.25 2.79 -10.70
N LEU A 5 -19.51 3.55 -9.90
CA LEU A 5 -19.98 4.15 -8.65
C LEU A 5 -20.82 5.41 -8.88
N ALA A 6 -20.54 6.21 -9.92
CA ALA A 6 -21.16 7.52 -10.15
C ALA A 6 -22.69 7.52 -10.36
N GLY A 7 -23.32 6.36 -10.55
CA GLY A 7 -24.79 6.25 -10.59
C GLY A 7 -25.40 5.32 -9.54
N ARG A 8 -24.59 4.76 -8.62
CA ARG A 8 -25.01 3.67 -7.72
C ARG A 8 -24.29 3.57 -6.38
N ALA A 9 -23.25 4.38 -6.11
CA ALA A 9 -22.58 4.28 -4.82
C ALA A 9 -23.48 4.81 -3.71
N ALA A 10 -23.46 4.11 -2.58
CA ALA A 10 -24.19 4.50 -1.40
C ALA A 10 -23.31 5.39 -0.49
N ALA A 11 -23.93 6.02 0.52
CA ALA A 11 -23.20 6.86 1.48
C ALA A 11 -22.07 6.08 2.17
N GLU A 12 -22.28 4.79 2.41
CA GLU A 12 -21.32 3.87 3.02
C GLU A 12 -20.02 3.72 2.19
N ASP A 13 -20.11 3.78 0.85
CA ASP A 13 -18.93 3.75 -0.03
C ASP A 13 -18.07 5.01 0.11
N LEU A 14 -18.66 6.14 0.51
CA LEU A 14 -17.95 7.40 0.76
C LEU A 14 -17.24 7.41 2.12
N GLU A 15 -17.66 6.54 3.04
CA GLU A 15 -17.02 6.38 4.35
C GLU A 15 -15.84 5.38 4.29
N ALA A 16 -15.81 4.48 3.32
CA ALA A 16 -14.73 3.50 3.13
C ALA A 16 -13.34 4.15 3.09
N ASP A 17 -12.40 3.68 3.91
CA ASP A 17 -11.02 4.18 3.95
C ASP A 17 -10.20 3.68 2.76
N TRP A 18 -10.58 2.52 2.22
CA TRP A 18 -9.88 1.86 1.13
C TRP A 18 -10.78 1.56 -0.07
N PRO A 19 -10.24 1.55 -1.31
CA PRO A 19 -11.04 1.31 -2.51
C PRO A 19 -11.55 -0.14 -2.65
N TRP A 20 -11.11 -1.06 -1.79
CA TRP A 20 -11.56 -2.46 -1.73
C TRP A 20 -12.54 -2.72 -0.56
N GLU A 21 -13.05 -1.69 0.09
CA GLU A 21 -14.06 -1.78 1.15
C GLU A 21 -15.44 -1.32 0.68
N LEU A 22 -15.65 -1.24 -0.65
CA LEU A 22 -16.91 -0.78 -1.23
C LEU A 22 -18.02 -1.80 -0.95
N ALA A 23 -19.17 -1.33 -0.47
CA ALA A 23 -20.36 -2.14 -0.24
C ALA A 23 -20.84 -2.82 -1.52
N HIS A 24 -20.75 -2.12 -2.66
CA HIS A 24 -21.17 -2.62 -3.97
C HIS A 24 -20.06 -3.36 -4.75
N LEU A 25 -19.00 -3.84 -4.08
CA LEU A 25 -17.97 -4.70 -4.70
C LEU A 25 -18.55 -5.87 -5.53
N PRO A 26 -19.63 -6.57 -5.13
CA PRO A 26 -20.22 -7.65 -5.93
C PRO A 26 -20.76 -7.20 -7.29
N GLU A 27 -21.09 -5.92 -7.44
CA GLU A 27 -21.69 -5.35 -8.65
C GLU A 27 -20.65 -4.80 -9.63
N VAL A 28 -19.42 -4.51 -9.18
CA VAL A 28 -18.36 -4.08 -10.10
C VAL A 28 -17.91 -5.23 -10.98
N SER A 29 -17.35 -4.94 -12.16
CA SER A 29 -16.93 -6.02 -13.08
C SER A 29 -15.94 -6.98 -12.41
N PRO A 30 -15.95 -8.28 -12.76
CA PRO A 30 -15.02 -9.26 -12.18
C PRO A 30 -13.55 -8.83 -12.30
N ALA A 31 -13.18 -8.25 -13.44
CA ALA A 31 -11.83 -7.73 -13.67
C ALA A 31 -11.45 -6.61 -12.68
N LEU A 32 -12.38 -5.72 -12.34
CA LEU A 32 -12.12 -4.65 -11.38
C LEU A 32 -12.02 -5.19 -9.95
N ARG A 33 -12.85 -6.17 -9.57
CA ARG A 33 -12.71 -6.85 -8.27
C ARG A 33 -11.33 -7.48 -8.11
N ASP A 34 -10.84 -8.15 -9.15
CA ASP A 34 -9.52 -8.77 -9.11
C ASP A 34 -8.40 -7.72 -9.00
N HIS A 35 -8.52 -6.59 -9.69
CA HIS A 35 -7.59 -5.47 -9.52
C HIS A 35 -7.62 -4.88 -8.10
N LEU A 36 -8.80 -4.76 -7.47
CA LEU A 36 -8.93 -4.25 -6.11
C LEU A 36 -8.33 -5.21 -5.07
N ARG A 37 -8.53 -6.52 -5.25
CA ARG A 37 -7.89 -7.55 -4.43
C ARG A 37 -6.36 -7.55 -4.59
N ASP A 38 -5.85 -7.35 -5.80
CA ASP A 38 -4.41 -7.18 -6.05
C ASP A 38 -3.88 -5.89 -5.40
N ALA A 39 -4.66 -4.80 -5.46
CA ALA A 39 -4.32 -3.52 -4.86
C ALA A 39 -4.23 -3.62 -3.33
N GLU A 40 -5.20 -4.27 -2.68
CA GLU A 40 -5.19 -4.52 -1.24
C GLU A 40 -3.93 -5.26 -0.80
N ARG A 41 -3.69 -6.44 -1.39
CA ARG A 41 -2.54 -7.29 -1.05
C ARG A 41 -1.22 -6.55 -1.28
N PHE A 42 -1.11 -5.82 -2.38
CA PHE A 42 0.07 -5.03 -2.69
C PHE A 42 0.27 -3.90 -1.68
N ALA A 43 -0.77 -3.15 -1.33
CA ALA A 43 -0.70 -2.08 -0.36
C ALA A 43 -0.28 -2.56 1.03
N VAL A 44 -0.89 -3.66 1.51
CA VAL A 44 -0.52 -4.29 2.79
C VAL A 44 0.91 -4.80 2.74
N CYS A 45 1.29 -5.59 1.73
CA CYS A 45 2.64 -6.15 1.64
C CYS A 45 3.70 -5.05 1.59
N MET A 46 3.53 -4.03 0.74
CA MET A 46 4.54 -3.00 0.53
C MET A 46 4.68 -2.03 1.69
N GLN A 47 3.63 -1.82 2.50
CA GLN A 47 3.73 -1.01 3.72
C GLN A 47 4.78 -1.57 4.68
N GLY A 48 4.88 -2.90 4.79
CA GLY A 48 5.87 -3.56 5.64
C GLY A 48 7.32 -3.20 5.30
N ALA A 49 7.64 -3.13 4.01
CA ALA A 49 8.99 -2.75 3.57
C ALA A 49 9.35 -1.32 3.98
N ALA A 50 8.39 -0.39 3.88
CA ALA A 50 8.58 0.99 4.34
C ALA A 50 8.70 1.07 5.87
N LEU A 51 7.88 0.35 6.62
CA LEU A 51 7.97 0.31 8.08
C LEU A 51 9.31 -0.27 8.55
N LEU A 52 9.76 -1.36 7.92
CA LEU A 52 11.05 -1.98 8.20
C LEU A 52 12.21 -1.02 7.90
N TYR A 53 12.16 -0.32 6.77
CA TYR A 53 13.15 0.70 6.43
C TYR A 53 13.27 1.78 7.53
N ASN A 54 12.15 2.29 8.03
CA ASN A 54 12.18 3.31 9.06
C ASN A 54 12.61 2.77 10.43
N LEU A 55 12.31 1.50 10.76
CA LEU A 55 12.88 0.83 11.92
C LEU A 55 14.41 0.79 11.82
N MET A 56 14.95 0.34 10.68
CA MET A 56 16.40 0.23 10.46
C MET A 56 17.10 1.60 10.59
N LEU A 57 16.49 2.67 10.08
CA LEU A 57 17.03 4.03 10.25
C LEU A 57 16.97 4.50 11.70
N SER A 58 15.90 4.15 12.43
CA SER A 58 15.76 4.49 13.86
C SER A 58 16.82 3.80 14.70
N GLU A 59 17.14 2.55 14.35
CA GLU A 59 18.18 1.76 15.01
C GLU A 59 19.57 2.35 14.77
N LEU A 60 19.90 2.72 13.52
CA LEU A 60 21.16 3.40 13.20
C LEU A 60 21.30 4.78 13.85
N LYS A 61 20.19 5.46 14.12
CA LYS A 61 20.18 6.74 14.84
C LYS A 61 20.17 6.61 16.36
N GLU A 62 20.05 5.38 16.86
CA GLU A 62 19.95 5.10 18.29
C GLU A 62 18.81 5.88 18.99
N ARG A 63 17.70 6.13 18.28
CA ARG A 63 16.54 6.85 18.83
C ARG A 63 15.48 5.87 19.33
N ASP A 64 15.45 5.62 20.63
CA ASP A 64 14.54 4.65 21.29
C ASP A 64 13.07 4.89 20.98
N GLU A 65 12.63 6.14 21.04
CA GLU A 65 11.25 6.52 20.73
C GLU A 65 10.82 6.07 19.33
N TRP A 66 11.69 6.24 18.33
CA TRP A 66 11.40 5.86 16.96
C TRP A 66 11.52 4.35 16.75
N LYS A 67 12.53 3.71 17.36
CA LYS A 67 12.65 2.24 17.36
C LYS A 67 11.35 1.60 17.85
N GLU A 68 10.86 2.07 18.97
CA GLU A 68 9.65 1.56 19.60
C GLU A 68 8.39 1.90 18.79
N LYS A 69 8.26 3.13 18.25
CA LYS A 69 7.20 3.50 17.30
C LYS A 69 7.12 2.52 16.13
N TYR A 70 8.25 2.20 15.51
CA TYR A 70 8.26 1.34 14.32
C TYR A 70 8.08 -0.14 14.64
N ARG A 71 8.57 -0.63 15.79
CA ARG A 71 8.27 -1.99 16.27
C ARG A 71 6.78 -2.19 16.49
N ARG A 72 6.09 -1.26 17.15
CA ARG A 72 4.63 -1.32 17.31
C ARG A 72 3.87 -1.28 15.98
N ARG A 73 4.31 -0.43 15.04
CA ARG A 73 3.69 -0.36 13.70
C ARG A 73 3.90 -1.65 12.92
N LEU A 74 5.08 -2.27 12.98
CA LEU A 74 5.35 -3.57 12.38
C LEU A 74 4.55 -4.70 13.03
N ALA A 75 4.37 -4.67 14.36
CA ALA A 75 3.54 -5.64 15.05
C ALA A 75 2.07 -5.58 14.60
N ARG A 76 1.51 -4.36 14.47
CA ARG A 76 0.16 -4.17 13.89
C ARG A 76 0.09 -4.63 12.44
N TRP A 77 1.04 -4.20 11.61
CA TRP A 77 1.11 -4.61 10.20
C TRP A 77 1.22 -6.14 10.03
N ALA A 78 1.92 -6.84 10.93
CA ALA A 78 1.97 -8.30 10.91
C ALA A 78 0.61 -8.94 11.20
N GLY A 79 -0.29 -8.25 11.92
CA GLY A 79 -1.70 -8.59 12.05
C GLY A 79 -2.42 -8.53 10.71
N ASP A 80 -2.29 -7.42 9.98
CA ASP A 80 -2.91 -7.22 8.66
C ASP A 80 -2.43 -8.27 7.63
N VAL A 81 -1.13 -8.60 7.64
CA VAL A 81 -0.59 -9.66 6.76
C VAL A 81 -1.18 -11.03 7.09
N ARG A 82 -1.41 -11.30 8.38
CA ARG A 82 -2.05 -12.55 8.82
C ARG A 82 -3.52 -12.60 8.44
N GLU A 83 -4.23 -11.48 8.45
CA GLU A 83 -5.63 -11.39 7.99
C GLU A 83 -5.78 -11.70 6.50
N LEU A 84 -4.77 -11.37 5.67
CA LEU A 84 -4.74 -11.84 4.27
C LEU A 84 -4.71 -13.38 4.17
N GLY A 85 -4.14 -14.06 5.17
CA GLY A 85 -4.21 -15.51 5.32
C GLY A 85 -3.86 -16.30 4.05
N PRO A 86 -4.69 -17.29 3.64
CA PRO A 86 -4.48 -18.08 2.42
C PRO A 86 -4.39 -17.23 1.15
N ALA A 87 -5.08 -16.08 1.11
CA ALA A 87 -5.11 -15.22 -0.06
C ALA A 87 -3.72 -14.66 -0.40
N LEU A 88 -2.82 -14.50 0.58
CA LEU A 88 -1.42 -14.14 0.33
C LEU A 88 -0.62 -15.34 -0.21
N GLY A 89 -0.84 -16.54 0.34
CA GLY A 89 -0.15 -17.77 -0.07
C GLY A 89 -0.34 -18.04 -1.57
N ASP A 90 -1.57 -17.95 -2.05
CA ASP A 90 -1.91 -18.23 -3.45
C ASP A 90 -1.67 -17.05 -4.40
N TRP A 91 -1.42 -15.86 -3.85
CA TRP A 91 -1.35 -14.64 -4.64
C TRP A 91 -0.23 -14.68 -5.70
N ARG A 92 -0.57 -14.40 -6.97
CA ARG A 92 0.41 -14.25 -8.05
C ARG A 92 0.45 -12.78 -8.48
N LEU A 93 1.64 -12.18 -8.51
CA LEU A 93 1.85 -10.78 -8.92
C LEU A 93 1.58 -10.51 -10.42
N ASN A 94 1.21 -11.53 -11.20
CA ASN A 94 0.93 -11.40 -12.62
C ASN A 94 -0.18 -10.36 -12.92
N GLY A 95 -1.22 -10.30 -12.09
CA GLY A 95 -2.29 -9.31 -12.21
C GLY A 95 -1.78 -7.88 -11.99
N VAL A 96 -1.03 -7.65 -10.92
CA VAL A 96 -0.31 -6.38 -10.65
C VAL A 96 0.52 -5.95 -11.86
N TRP A 97 1.34 -6.85 -12.42
CA TRP A 97 2.19 -6.51 -13.55
C TRP A 97 1.42 -6.28 -14.84
N ARG A 98 0.28 -6.95 -15.05
CA ARG A 98 -0.61 -6.69 -16.17
C ARG A 98 -1.13 -5.26 -16.10
N VAL A 99 -1.62 -4.82 -14.94
CA VAL A 99 -2.12 -3.45 -14.74
C VAL A 99 -1.02 -2.43 -15.05
N VAL A 100 0.20 -2.61 -14.53
CA VAL A 100 1.27 -1.62 -14.78
C VAL A 100 1.65 -1.54 -16.26
N ARG A 101 1.69 -2.67 -16.98
CA ARG A 101 1.95 -2.69 -18.43
C ARG A 101 0.87 -1.96 -19.23
N THR A 102 -0.41 -2.16 -18.88
CA THR A 102 -1.53 -1.50 -19.57
C THR A 102 -1.51 0.02 -19.44
N GLN A 103 -0.85 0.55 -18.40
CA GLN A 103 -0.69 1.99 -18.17
C GLN A 103 0.50 2.61 -18.94
N GLY A 104 1.09 1.88 -19.91
CA GLY A 104 2.17 2.38 -20.76
C GLY A 104 3.51 2.60 -20.04
N ARG A 105 3.65 2.11 -18.80
CA ARG A 105 4.88 2.29 -18.02
C ARG A 105 5.77 1.05 -18.14
N SER A 106 6.96 1.23 -18.72
CA SER A 106 8.02 0.21 -18.63
C SER A 106 8.57 0.19 -17.19
N LEU A 107 8.21 -0.84 -16.44
CA LEU A 107 8.78 -1.09 -15.11
C LEU A 107 10.23 -1.52 -15.28
N ARG A 108 11.14 -0.81 -14.60
CA ARG A 108 12.53 -1.23 -14.50
C ARG A 108 12.60 -2.57 -13.76
N TYR A 109 13.33 -3.53 -14.32
CA TYR A 109 13.54 -4.87 -13.75
C TYR A 109 13.90 -4.86 -12.25
N PRO A 110 14.80 -3.98 -11.75
CA PRO A 110 15.08 -3.84 -10.32
C PRO A 110 13.88 -3.64 -9.40
N THR A 111 12.88 -2.88 -9.83
CA THR A 111 11.69 -2.64 -9.02
C THR A 111 10.82 -3.89 -8.95
N ARG A 112 10.72 -4.62 -10.06
CA ARG A 112 9.97 -5.87 -10.14
C ARG A 112 10.61 -6.95 -9.26
N ASP A 113 11.93 -7.15 -9.38
CA ASP A 113 12.69 -8.12 -8.58
C ASP A 113 12.52 -7.86 -7.07
N PHE A 114 12.64 -6.61 -6.65
CA PHE A 114 12.45 -6.23 -5.25
C PHE A 114 11.07 -6.61 -4.73
N VAL A 115 10.01 -6.29 -5.47
CA VAL A 115 8.63 -6.61 -5.07
C VAL A 115 8.41 -8.12 -5.01
N GLU A 116 8.86 -8.85 -6.02
CA GLU A 116 8.70 -10.31 -6.10
C GLU A 116 9.43 -10.99 -4.92
N ARG A 117 10.69 -10.63 -4.66
CA ARG A 117 11.46 -11.18 -3.54
C ARG A 117 10.90 -10.78 -2.18
N TRP A 118 10.36 -9.57 -2.05
CA TRP A 118 9.73 -9.10 -0.82
C TRP A 118 8.48 -9.93 -0.49
N VAL A 119 7.56 -10.06 -1.46
CA VAL A 119 6.34 -10.86 -1.30
C VAL A 119 6.68 -12.34 -1.04
N GLU A 120 7.69 -12.88 -1.72
CA GLU A 120 8.13 -14.26 -1.50
C GLU A 120 8.66 -14.47 -0.08
N ASN A 121 9.41 -13.50 0.48
CA ASN A 121 9.84 -13.55 1.88
C ASN A 121 8.65 -13.56 2.85
N LEU A 122 7.58 -12.80 2.55
CA LEU A 122 6.36 -12.78 3.36
C LEU A 122 5.59 -14.11 3.29
N LYS A 123 5.62 -14.79 2.14
CA LYS A 123 4.97 -16.10 1.98
C LYS A 123 5.71 -17.23 2.68
N ARG A 124 7.04 -17.20 2.67
CA ARG A 124 7.90 -18.25 3.25
C ARG A 124 8.13 -18.10 4.75
N GLY A 125 8.04 -16.89 5.26
CA GLY A 125 8.31 -16.56 6.66
C GLY A 125 7.08 -16.05 7.39
N SER A 126 7.24 -15.80 8.70
CA SER A 126 6.25 -15.03 9.45
C SER A 126 6.50 -13.54 9.24
N ALA A 127 5.45 -12.77 8.99
CA ALA A 127 5.51 -11.30 9.00
C ALA A 127 6.11 -10.75 10.30
N ARG A 128 5.99 -11.46 11.42
CA ARG A 128 6.61 -11.08 12.70
C ARG A 128 8.15 -11.12 12.66
N ASN A 129 8.72 -11.93 11.79
CA ASN A 129 10.17 -12.15 11.71
C ASN A 129 10.87 -11.20 10.73
N VAL A 130 10.14 -10.37 9.97
CA VAL A 130 10.79 -9.45 9.02
C VAL A 130 11.68 -8.43 9.72
N ALA A 131 11.32 -8.07 10.95
CA ALA A 131 12.07 -7.11 11.77
C ALA A 131 13.31 -7.71 12.45
N ALA A 132 13.38 -9.05 12.55
CA ALA A 132 14.45 -9.74 13.26
C ALA A 132 15.83 -9.37 12.69
N ASP A 133 16.81 -9.23 13.57
CA ASP A 133 18.18 -8.93 13.16
C ASP A 133 18.74 -10.04 12.26
N GLY A 134 19.51 -9.64 11.25
CA GLY A 134 20.04 -10.55 10.23
C GLY A 134 19.00 -11.13 9.26
N SER A 135 17.72 -10.73 9.34
CA SER A 135 16.70 -11.25 8.41
C SER A 135 17.00 -10.89 6.96
N ARG A 136 16.64 -11.80 6.05
CA ARG A 136 16.70 -11.57 4.59
C ARG A 136 15.89 -10.34 4.15
N ALA A 137 14.84 -10.00 4.90
CA ALA A 137 14.02 -8.82 4.67
C ALA A 137 14.81 -7.52 4.88
N ARG A 138 15.62 -7.43 5.95
CA ARG A 138 16.47 -6.26 6.22
C ARG A 138 17.54 -6.08 5.16
N ALA A 139 18.17 -7.16 4.72
CA ALA A 139 19.13 -7.13 3.61
C ALA A 139 18.46 -6.63 2.32
N LEU A 140 17.30 -7.19 1.95
CA LEU A 140 16.57 -6.80 0.75
C LEU A 140 16.18 -5.31 0.74
N VAL A 141 15.71 -4.77 1.87
CA VAL A 141 15.38 -3.34 2.02
C VAL A 141 16.63 -2.45 1.92
N ARG A 142 17.75 -2.87 2.53
CA ARG A 142 19.03 -2.15 2.45
C ARG A 142 19.54 -2.08 1.01
N ASP A 143 19.62 -3.22 0.34
CA ASP A 143 20.12 -3.32 -1.03
C ASP A 143 19.27 -2.48 -1.98
N ARG A 144 17.95 -2.48 -1.77
CA ARG A 144 17.02 -1.65 -2.53
C ARG A 144 17.29 -0.16 -2.38
N GLU A 145 17.56 0.33 -1.16
CA GLU A 145 17.90 1.74 -0.97
C GLU A 145 19.21 2.10 -1.67
N ILE A 146 20.25 1.27 -1.49
CA ILE A 146 21.57 1.48 -2.09
C ILE A 146 21.45 1.50 -3.62
N GLN A 147 20.70 0.58 -4.21
CA GLN A 147 20.50 0.53 -5.65
C GLN A 147 19.82 1.80 -6.21
N LEU A 148 18.84 2.34 -5.50
CA LEU A 148 18.09 3.53 -5.94
C LEU A 148 18.83 4.84 -5.69
N LYS A 149 19.48 4.97 -4.54
CA LYS A 149 20.01 6.25 -4.04
C LYS A 149 21.54 6.33 -4.09
N ARG A 150 22.23 5.19 -4.24
CA ARG A 150 23.70 5.06 -4.25
C ARG A 150 24.30 5.80 -3.06
N ALA A 151 25.19 6.77 -3.30
CA ALA A 151 25.81 7.61 -2.28
C ALA A 151 24.83 8.41 -1.39
N ARG A 152 23.55 8.53 -1.80
CA ARG A 152 22.49 9.20 -1.03
C ARG A 152 21.66 8.25 -0.15
N ALA A 153 21.99 6.95 -0.09
CA ALA A 153 21.30 5.98 0.75
C ALA A 153 21.54 6.29 2.23
N ARG A 154 20.48 6.43 3.02
CA ARG A 154 20.57 6.81 4.44
C ARG A 154 21.12 5.68 5.30
N LEU A 155 20.84 4.43 4.94
CA LEU A 155 21.34 3.26 5.65
C LEU A 155 22.87 3.11 5.60
N THR A 156 23.55 3.81 4.69
CA THR A 156 25.02 3.74 4.52
C THR A 156 25.71 5.10 4.57
N ASN A 157 24.96 6.21 4.68
CA ASN A 157 25.51 7.56 4.70
C ASN A 157 25.08 8.30 5.98
N PRO A 158 25.97 8.44 6.98
CA PRO A 158 25.66 9.10 8.25
C PRO A 158 25.13 10.54 8.10
N ARG A 159 25.67 11.33 7.18
CA ARG A 159 25.20 12.71 6.93
C ARG A 159 23.76 12.74 6.41
N ARG A 160 23.38 11.78 5.56
CA ARG A 160 22.00 11.67 5.05
C ARG A 160 21.05 11.12 6.10
N LEU A 161 21.54 10.25 6.98
CA LEU A 161 20.81 9.75 8.13
C LEU A 161 20.50 10.88 9.11
N GLU A 162 21.46 11.75 9.40
CA GLU A 162 21.30 12.91 10.30
C GLU A 162 20.13 13.80 9.88
N LEU A 163 19.99 14.08 8.59
CA LEU A 163 18.89 14.88 8.02
C LEU A 163 17.52 14.18 7.98
N TRP A 164 17.43 12.89 8.33
CA TRP A 164 16.16 12.19 8.34
C TRP A 164 15.37 12.46 9.62
N GLY A 165 14.19 13.08 9.47
CA GLY A 165 13.32 13.52 10.57
C GLY A 165 12.37 12.47 11.14
N GLY A 166 12.73 11.19 11.08
CA GLY A 166 11.99 10.13 11.77
C GLY A 166 10.83 9.48 11.01
N GLU A 167 10.52 9.90 9.77
CA GLU A 167 9.54 9.19 8.92
C GLU A 167 9.83 9.31 7.42
N SER A 168 9.54 8.26 6.65
CA SER A 168 9.65 8.23 5.19
C SER A 168 8.72 7.18 4.59
N GLY A 169 7.66 7.63 3.89
CA GLY A 169 6.86 6.78 3.01
C GLY A 169 6.09 5.64 3.69
N THR A 170 5.66 5.84 4.93
CA THR A 170 5.05 4.77 5.76
C THR A 170 3.53 4.63 5.58
N GLY A 171 2.92 5.56 4.85
CA GLY A 171 1.50 5.50 4.50
C GLY A 171 1.20 4.31 3.60
N ARG A 172 0.12 3.60 3.89
CA ARG A 172 -0.38 2.53 3.02
C ARG A 172 -0.90 3.16 1.72
N LEU A 173 -0.71 2.45 0.61
CA LEU A 173 -1.14 2.92 -0.70
C LEU A 173 -2.67 2.96 -0.78
N THR A 174 -3.22 4.15 -0.95
CA THR A 174 -4.67 4.38 -1.10
C THR A 174 -5.09 4.50 -2.57
N TYR A 175 -4.16 4.44 -3.53
CA TYR A 175 -4.44 4.58 -4.97
C TYR A 175 -5.25 5.83 -5.34
N ARG A 176 -5.03 6.94 -4.61
CA ARG A 176 -5.77 8.21 -4.77
C ARG A 176 -7.27 8.07 -4.47
N TRP A 177 -7.65 7.14 -3.60
CA TRP A 177 -9.03 6.95 -3.19
C TRP A 177 -9.66 8.19 -2.54
N GLY A 178 -8.94 8.89 -1.65
CA GLY A 178 -9.45 10.13 -1.05
C GLY A 178 -9.92 11.19 -2.07
N PRO A 179 -9.12 11.56 -3.09
CA PRO A 179 -9.60 12.35 -4.22
C PRO A 179 -10.81 11.76 -4.96
N ALA A 180 -10.81 10.45 -5.22
CA ALA A 180 -11.93 9.78 -5.90
C ALA A 180 -13.25 9.86 -5.10
N LYS A 181 -13.19 9.69 -3.76
CA LYS A 181 -14.33 9.84 -2.86
C LYS A 181 -14.96 11.23 -2.93
N ARG A 182 -14.12 12.27 -2.93
CA ARG A 182 -14.58 13.66 -3.06
C ARG A 182 -15.32 13.89 -4.38
N ILE A 183 -14.77 13.40 -5.49
CA ILE A 183 -15.43 13.50 -6.80
C ILE A 183 -16.77 12.76 -6.80
N LEU A 184 -16.83 11.55 -6.23
CA LEU A 184 -18.09 10.80 -6.12
C LEU A 184 -19.12 11.56 -5.30
N LYS A 185 -18.72 12.11 -4.14
CA LYS A 185 -19.58 12.92 -3.30
C LYS A 185 -20.15 14.12 -4.07
N ASP A 186 -19.30 14.86 -4.79
CA ASP A 186 -19.74 16.03 -5.57
C ASP A 186 -20.77 15.64 -6.65
N VAL A 187 -20.58 14.48 -7.30
CA VAL A 187 -21.54 13.94 -8.28
C VAL A 187 -22.87 13.59 -7.62
N PHE A 188 -22.87 12.95 -6.45
CA PHE A 188 -24.11 12.62 -5.72
C PHE A 188 -24.85 13.85 -5.23
N ASP A 189 -24.13 14.80 -4.62
CA ASP A 189 -24.70 16.06 -4.17
C ASP A 189 -25.35 16.81 -5.35
N GLY A 190 -24.76 16.73 -6.56
CA GLY A 190 -25.31 17.29 -7.79
C GLY A 190 -26.58 16.57 -8.29
N LEU A 191 -26.56 15.24 -8.34
CA LEU A 191 -27.71 14.42 -8.79
C LEU A 191 -28.93 14.59 -7.87
N ALA A 192 -28.71 14.56 -6.55
CA ALA A 192 -29.79 14.73 -5.56
C ALA A 192 -30.49 16.09 -5.67
N ARG A 193 -29.74 17.16 -5.98
CA ARG A 193 -30.32 18.49 -6.24
C ARG A 193 -31.19 18.51 -7.50
N SER A 194 -30.77 17.83 -8.57
CA SER A 194 -31.53 17.78 -9.81
C SER A 194 -32.84 16.99 -9.72
N GLU A 195 -32.91 15.97 -8.86
CA GLU A 195 -34.14 15.20 -8.61
C GLU A 195 -35.12 15.99 -7.72
N GLY A 196 -34.62 16.78 -6.77
CA GLY A 196 -35.46 17.66 -5.93
C GLY A 196 -36.14 18.78 -6.72
N ASP A 197 -35.43 19.43 -7.63
CA ASP A 197 -35.99 20.49 -8.49
C ASP A 197 -37.01 19.97 -9.52
N ALA A 198 -37.00 18.67 -9.85
CA ALA A 198 -37.94 18.05 -10.79
C ALA A 198 -39.25 17.56 -10.13
N GLY A 199 -39.29 17.46 -8.80
CA GLY A 199 -40.48 17.02 -8.05
C GLY A 199 -41.42 18.15 -7.59
N ASP A 200 -40.95 19.40 -7.65
CA ASP A 200 -41.69 20.62 -7.24
C ASP A 200 -42.25 21.42 -8.45
N ALA A 201 -42.21 20.85 -9.66
CA ALA A 201 -42.75 21.43 -10.90
C ALA A 201 -43.94 20.61 -11.44
#